data_AF-A0A2Z7DB59-F1
#
_entry.id   AF-A0A2Z7DB59-F1
#
_cell.length_a   1.000
_cell.length_b   1.000
_cell.length_c   1.000
_cell.angle_alpha   90.00
_cell.angle_beta   90.00
_cell.angle_gamma   90.00
#
_symmetry.space_group_name_H-M   'P 1'
#
loop_
_entity.id
_entity.type
_entity.pdbx_description
1 polymer ?
#
loop_
_entity_poly.entity_id
_entity_poly.type
_entity_poly.pdbx_seq_one_letter_code
_entity_poly.pdbx_strand_id
1 'polypeptide(L)'
;MATSSKKIVSGDDYDIESEDESEIELELADVTFEELQRARADGSAMVYRKSNAEKKGGRANKNRPMEMSSKKPVGRFREVVQVPKRVVCDPRFESLCGNLDVDGFKKRYSFLYENELPAEKEKLEKQMKKARNPEVKNELKDHINQIDKELKFATKKNTEKDILVKHKLKEREAARKGKQPYYLEKL
;
A
#
# COMPACT_ATOMS: atom_id res chain seq x y z
N MET A 1 60.39 75.17 -51.36
CA MET A 1 59.76 75.75 -50.16
C MET A 1 59.87 74.74 -49.01
N ALA A 2 60.39 75.19 -47.87
CA ALA A 2 60.12 74.80 -46.46
C ALA A 2 60.17 73.28 -46.08
N THR A 3 61.21 72.77 -45.37
CA THR A 3 61.34 72.57 -43.88
C THR A 3 60.28 71.62 -43.29
N SER A 4 60.48 70.64 -42.38
CA SER A 4 61.57 70.22 -41.48
C SER A 4 61.08 68.98 -40.66
N SER A 5 62.02 68.15 -40.16
CA SER A 5 62.00 67.37 -38.88
C SER A 5 61.13 66.11 -38.63
N LYS A 6 61.79 64.95 -38.61
CA LYS A 6 62.21 64.08 -37.45
C LYS A 6 61.22 63.66 -36.30
N LYS A 7 61.15 62.32 -36.13
CA LYS A 7 61.07 61.41 -34.92
C LYS A 7 59.75 61.06 -34.15
N ILE A 8 59.42 59.75 -34.18
CA ILE A 8 59.19 58.68 -33.12
C ILE A 8 58.15 58.91 -31.97
N VAL A 9 57.21 57.96 -31.74
CA VAL A 9 57.03 57.05 -30.55
C VAL A 9 55.62 56.41 -30.44
N SER A 10 55.63 55.07 -30.23
CA SER A 10 54.75 54.10 -29.50
C SER A 10 53.23 53.92 -29.70
N GLY A 11 52.82 52.63 -29.79
CA GLY A 11 51.95 51.98 -28.78
C GLY A 11 50.53 51.59 -29.18
N ASP A 12 50.25 50.27 -29.21
CA ASP A 12 49.19 49.55 -28.48
C ASP A 12 48.51 48.41 -29.30
N ASP A 13 48.84 47.16 -28.93
CA ASP A 13 48.10 45.90 -29.17
C ASP A 13 47.12 45.68 -27.98
N TYR A 14 45.94 45.04 -28.14
CA TYR A 14 45.24 44.10 -27.21
C TYR A 14 43.80 43.70 -27.68
N ASP A 15 43.38 42.48 -27.29
CA ASP A 15 42.00 41.95 -27.05
C ASP A 15 41.20 41.16 -28.14
N ILE A 16 41.55 39.89 -28.42
CA ILE A 16 40.66 38.89 -29.07
C ILE A 16 40.66 37.48 -28.39
N GLU A 17 41.60 37.14 -27.50
CA GLU A 17 41.85 35.73 -27.10
C GLU A 17 40.95 35.15 -25.98
N SER A 18 40.01 35.89 -25.38
CA SER A 18 39.34 35.43 -24.12
C SER A 18 38.05 34.62 -24.28
N GLU A 19 37.34 34.69 -25.42
CA GLU A 19 36.04 34.04 -25.58
C GLU A 19 36.16 32.54 -25.93
N ASP A 20 37.16 32.19 -26.74
CA ASP A 20 37.41 30.82 -27.23
C ASP A 20 37.77 29.85 -26.09
N GLU A 21 38.45 30.33 -25.04
CA GLU A 21 38.83 29.48 -23.89
C GLU A 21 37.60 28.99 -23.10
N SER A 22 36.55 29.82 -23.02
CA SER A 22 35.35 29.51 -22.24
C SER A 22 34.44 28.47 -22.91
N GLU A 23 34.43 28.42 -24.24
CA GLU A 23 33.64 27.47 -25.01
C GLU A 23 34.26 26.07 -24.94
N ILE A 24 35.59 26.00 -24.96
CA ILE A 24 36.35 24.75 -24.80
C ILE A 24 36.14 24.15 -23.40
N GLU A 25 36.07 24.97 -22.36
CA GLU A 25 35.85 24.50 -20.99
C GLU A 25 34.47 23.85 -20.80
N LEU A 26 33.44 24.38 -21.47
CA LEU A 26 32.10 23.79 -21.45
C LEU A 26 32.04 22.45 -22.20
N GLU A 27 32.72 22.32 -23.34
CA GLU A 27 32.77 21.05 -24.08
C GLU A 27 33.53 19.95 -23.33
N LEU A 28 34.55 20.31 -22.55
CA LEU A 28 35.35 19.37 -21.75
C LEU A 28 34.65 18.92 -20.45
N ALA A 29 33.65 19.66 -19.97
CA ALA A 29 32.95 19.36 -18.72
C ALA A 29 32.21 18.01 -18.75
N ASP A 30 31.74 17.58 -19.92
CA ASP A 30 31.01 16.33 -20.11
C ASP A 30 31.92 15.13 -20.39
N VAL A 31 33.24 15.34 -20.48
CA VAL A 31 34.22 14.31 -20.85
C VAL A 31 34.78 13.63 -19.61
N THR A 32 34.81 12.30 -19.61
CA THR A 32 35.38 11.56 -18.48
C THR A 32 36.92 11.62 -18.48
N PHE A 33 37.53 11.61 -17.29
CA PHE A 33 38.99 11.68 -17.14
C PHE A 33 39.74 10.55 -17.89
N GLU A 34 39.14 9.37 -17.97
CA GLU A 34 39.68 8.22 -18.71
C GLU A 34 39.75 8.49 -20.22
N GLU A 35 38.73 9.15 -20.78
CA GLU A 35 38.69 9.51 -22.20
C GLU A 35 39.73 10.58 -22.54
N LEU A 36 39.99 11.52 -21.64
CA LEU A 36 41.03 12.54 -21.80
C LEU A 36 42.44 11.92 -21.81
N GLN A 37 42.71 10.98 -20.88
CA GLN A 37 44.00 10.31 -20.81
C GLN A 37 44.26 9.45 -22.05
N ARG A 38 43.20 8.83 -22.59
CA ARG A 38 43.27 8.05 -23.83
C ARG A 38 43.49 8.93 -25.06
N ALA A 39 42.77 10.04 -25.21
CA ALA A 39 42.95 10.96 -26.32
C ALA A 39 44.38 11.52 -26.38
N ARG A 40 44.98 11.79 -25.22
CA ARG A 40 46.40 12.20 -25.11
C ARG A 40 47.37 11.11 -25.55
N ALA A 41 47.09 9.84 -25.25
CA ALA A 41 47.93 8.72 -25.63
C ALA A 41 47.82 8.40 -27.13
N ASP A 42 46.62 8.50 -27.69
CA ASP A 42 46.32 8.16 -29.09
C ASP A 42 46.62 9.32 -30.06
N GLY A 43 46.81 10.55 -29.55
CA GLY A 43 47.17 11.74 -30.32
C GLY A 43 46.05 12.26 -31.24
N SER A 44 44.83 11.74 -31.11
CA SER A 44 43.67 12.18 -31.88
C SER A 44 43.02 13.39 -31.21
N ALA A 45 42.89 14.51 -31.94
CA ALA A 45 42.08 15.64 -31.49
C ALA A 45 40.66 15.17 -31.16
N MET A 46 40.16 15.57 -29.99
CA MET A 46 38.91 15.07 -29.43
C MET A 46 37.71 15.59 -30.24
N VAL A 47 37.32 14.85 -31.29
CA VAL A 47 36.06 15.11 -31.99
C VAL A 47 35.02 14.18 -31.38
N TYR A 48 34.10 14.73 -30.58
CA TYR A 48 32.97 13.98 -30.04
C TYR A 48 32.12 13.43 -31.20
N ARG A 49 32.36 12.17 -31.58
CA ARG A 49 31.53 11.45 -32.56
C ARG A 49 30.55 10.56 -31.80
N LYS A 50 29.32 11.03 -31.67
CA LYS A 50 28.19 10.23 -31.21
C LYS A 50 28.14 8.94 -32.05
N SER A 51 28.34 7.78 -31.42
CA SER A 51 28.32 6.51 -32.13
C SER A 51 26.90 6.25 -32.64
N ASN A 52 26.74 6.24 -33.96
CA ASN A 52 25.51 5.78 -34.58
C ASN A 52 25.37 4.29 -34.25
N ALA A 53 24.53 3.97 -33.26
CA ALA A 53 24.09 2.62 -33.03
C ALA A 53 23.51 2.10 -34.35
N GLU A 54 24.21 1.16 -34.97
CA GLU A 54 23.81 0.57 -36.25
C GLU A 54 22.36 0.09 -36.12
N LYS A 55 21.46 0.75 -36.86
CA LYS A 55 20.07 0.34 -36.98
C LYS A 55 20.09 -1.03 -37.62
N LYS A 56 19.89 -2.09 -36.82
CA LYS A 56 19.72 -3.46 -37.31
C LYS A 56 18.65 -3.40 -38.42
N GLY A 57 19.07 -3.74 -39.65
CA GLY A 57 18.24 -3.63 -40.84
C GLY A 57 16.89 -4.29 -40.63
N GLY A 58 15.82 -3.51 -40.82
CA GLY A 58 14.46 -4.04 -40.84
C GLY A 58 14.26 -4.98 -42.03
N ARG A 59 13.13 -5.71 -42.02
CA ARG A 59 12.73 -6.55 -43.16
C ARG A 59 12.62 -5.69 -44.41
N ALA A 60 13.17 -6.14 -45.53
CA ALA A 60 13.03 -5.43 -46.82
C ALA A 60 11.57 -5.33 -47.30
N ASN A 61 10.68 -6.23 -46.87
CA ASN A 61 9.23 -6.18 -47.09
C ASN A 61 8.50 -6.85 -45.90
N LYS A 62 7.31 -6.39 -45.54
CA LYS A 62 6.51 -6.88 -44.41
C LYS A 62 6.15 -8.36 -44.52
N ASN A 63 6.00 -8.86 -45.76
CA ASN A 63 5.61 -10.24 -46.03
C ASN A 63 6.80 -11.19 -46.28
N ARG A 64 8.04 -10.71 -46.04
CA ARG A 64 9.26 -11.52 -46.24
C ARG A 64 9.87 -11.94 -44.91
N PRO A 65 10.26 -13.22 -44.74
CA PRO A 65 11.03 -13.64 -43.58
C PRO A 65 12.41 -12.98 -43.56
N MET A 66 12.96 -12.80 -42.36
CA MET A 66 14.31 -12.25 -42.14
C MET A 66 15.24 -13.38 -41.74
N GLU A 67 16.39 -13.46 -42.40
CA GLU A 67 17.44 -14.39 -42.02
C GLU A 67 18.08 -13.93 -40.70
N MET A 68 18.19 -14.85 -39.76
CA MET A 68 18.82 -14.62 -38.45
C MET A 68 19.90 -15.68 -38.26
N SER A 69 21.05 -15.26 -37.71
CA SER A 69 22.14 -16.20 -37.42
C SER A 69 21.69 -17.26 -36.41
N SER A 70 21.98 -18.52 -36.72
CA SER A 70 21.77 -19.67 -35.81
C SER A 70 22.56 -19.58 -34.51
N LYS A 71 23.58 -18.71 -34.45
CA LYS A 71 24.37 -18.45 -33.24
C LYS A 71 23.64 -17.57 -32.22
N LYS A 72 22.51 -16.96 -32.59
CA LYS A 72 21.70 -16.15 -31.67
C LYS A 72 20.74 -17.07 -30.90
N PRO A 73 20.94 -17.28 -29.59
CA PRO A 73 20.03 -18.10 -28.81
C PRO A 73 18.66 -17.44 -28.71
N VAL A 74 17.59 -18.24 -28.79
CA VAL A 74 16.23 -17.75 -28.53
C VAL A 74 16.07 -17.48 -27.03
N GLY A 75 15.45 -16.35 -26.68
CA GLY A 75 15.13 -16.04 -25.29
C GLY A 75 14.21 -17.11 -24.68
N ARG A 76 14.55 -17.60 -23.49
CA ARG A 76 13.79 -18.67 -22.80
C ARG A 76 12.48 -18.18 -22.20
N PHE A 77 12.40 -16.90 -21.86
CA PHE A 77 11.25 -16.33 -21.17
C PHE A 77 10.24 -15.78 -22.18
N ARG A 78 9.01 -16.29 -22.11
CA ARG A 78 7.84 -15.63 -22.70
C ARG A 78 7.31 -14.64 -21.68
N GLU A 79 7.00 -13.42 -22.10
CA GLU A 79 6.28 -12.45 -21.26
C GLU A 79 4.85 -12.98 -21.02
N VAL A 80 4.66 -13.69 -19.92
CA VAL A 80 3.33 -14.11 -19.47
C VAL A 80 2.74 -12.94 -18.70
N VAL A 81 1.83 -12.20 -19.34
CA VAL A 81 1.02 -11.18 -18.65
C VAL A 81 0.15 -11.92 -17.65
N GLN A 82 0.48 -11.82 -16.37
CA GLN A 82 -0.33 -12.41 -15.30
C GLN A 82 -1.65 -11.65 -15.21
N VAL A 83 -2.71 -12.22 -15.77
CA VAL A 83 -4.06 -11.69 -15.61
C VAL A 83 -4.52 -12.00 -14.18
N PRO A 84 -5.04 -11.01 -13.42
CA PRO A 84 -5.57 -11.26 -12.09
C PRO A 84 -6.70 -12.30 -12.18
N LYS A 85 -6.54 -13.42 -11.49
CA LYS A 85 -7.54 -14.47 -11.43
C LYS A 85 -8.75 -13.95 -10.66
N ARG A 86 -9.95 -14.05 -11.25
CA ARG A 86 -11.20 -13.73 -10.57
C ARG A 86 -11.51 -14.85 -9.57
N VAL A 87 -11.34 -14.56 -8.29
CA VAL A 87 -11.78 -15.43 -7.20
C VAL A 87 -13.23 -15.06 -6.89
N VAL A 88 -14.13 -16.05 -6.87
CA VAL A 88 -15.50 -15.85 -6.39
C VAL A 88 -15.44 -15.87 -4.87
N CYS A 89 -15.55 -14.70 -4.26
CA CYS A 89 -15.54 -14.54 -2.81
C CYS A 89 -16.96 -14.38 -2.27
N ASP A 90 -17.27 -15.07 -1.17
CA ASP A 90 -18.53 -14.88 -0.45
C ASP A 90 -18.42 -13.62 0.43
N PRO A 91 -19.26 -12.59 0.21
CA PRO A 91 -19.17 -11.34 0.93
C PRO A 91 -19.36 -11.48 2.44
N ARG A 92 -19.91 -12.59 2.93
CA ARG A 92 -20.06 -12.85 4.38
C ARG A 92 -18.75 -13.24 5.05
N PHE A 93 -17.81 -13.78 4.29
CA PHE A 93 -16.55 -14.33 4.79
C PHE A 93 -15.33 -13.56 4.28
N GLU A 94 -15.55 -12.53 3.46
CA GLU A 94 -14.47 -11.75 2.87
C GLU A 94 -13.91 -10.72 3.85
N SER A 95 -12.59 -10.64 3.92
CA SER A 95 -11.86 -9.72 4.81
C SER A 95 -12.20 -8.24 4.57
N LEU A 96 -12.64 -7.92 3.35
CA LEU A 96 -13.03 -6.59 2.92
C LEU A 96 -14.43 -6.16 3.38
N CYS A 97 -15.27 -7.07 3.92
CA CYS A 97 -16.65 -6.75 4.31
C CYS A 97 -16.78 -5.98 5.63
N GLY A 98 -15.65 -5.69 6.31
CA GLY A 98 -15.59 -4.94 7.56
C GLY A 98 -15.64 -5.82 8.81
N ASN A 99 -15.44 -5.19 9.97
CA ASN A 99 -15.42 -5.87 11.27
C ASN A 99 -16.80 -5.85 11.94
N LEU A 100 -17.11 -6.91 12.70
CA LEU A 100 -18.36 -6.99 13.47
C LEU A 100 -18.37 -5.98 14.62
N ASP A 101 -19.24 -4.98 14.53
CA ASP A 101 -19.59 -4.13 15.67
C ASP A 101 -20.58 -4.86 16.59
N VAL A 102 -20.04 -5.46 17.65
CA VAL A 102 -20.79 -6.22 18.65
C VAL A 102 -21.79 -5.35 19.40
N ASP A 103 -21.47 -4.09 19.66
CA ASP A 103 -22.34 -3.19 20.43
C ASP A 103 -23.48 -2.66 19.56
N GLY A 104 -23.19 -2.26 18.32
CA GLY A 104 -24.23 -1.89 17.36
C GLY A 104 -25.14 -3.07 17.01
N PHE A 105 -24.59 -4.27 16.84
CA PHE A 105 -25.39 -5.48 16.61
C PHE A 105 -26.35 -5.73 17.76
N LYS A 106 -25.86 -5.70 19.01
CA LYS A 106 -26.71 -5.88 20.20
C LYS A 106 -27.86 -4.87 20.27
N LYS A 107 -27.61 -3.60 19.92
CA LYS A 107 -28.64 -2.57 19.90
C LYS A 107 -29.69 -2.81 18.81
N ARG A 108 -29.26 -3.20 17.61
CA ARG A 108 -30.17 -3.47 16.49
C ARG A 108 -31.07 -4.68 16.75
N TYR A 109 -30.56 -5.68 17.45
CA TYR A 109 -31.25 -6.92 17.75
C TYR A 109 -31.70 -7.03 19.22
N SER A 110 -31.92 -5.90 19.91
CA SER A 110 -32.35 -5.92 21.32
C SER A 110 -33.73 -6.55 21.49
N PHE A 111 -34.61 -6.38 20.50
CA PHE A 111 -35.96 -6.93 20.48
C PHE A 111 -36.03 -8.46 20.65
N LEU A 112 -34.99 -9.18 20.21
CA LEU A 112 -34.89 -10.63 20.40
C LEU A 112 -34.89 -10.97 21.90
N TYR A 113 -34.08 -10.26 22.68
CA TYR A 113 -33.91 -10.50 24.10
C TYR A 113 -35.02 -9.89 24.95
N GLU A 114 -35.56 -8.74 24.52
CA GLU A 114 -36.57 -8.00 25.28
C GLU A 114 -37.99 -8.56 25.06
N ASN A 115 -38.32 -8.98 23.83
CA ASN A 115 -39.70 -9.30 23.45
C ASN A 115 -39.85 -10.72 22.91
N GLU A 116 -39.07 -11.12 21.89
CA GLU A 116 -39.32 -12.37 21.16
C GLU A 116 -39.01 -13.61 22.00
N LEU A 117 -37.81 -13.71 22.58
CA LEU A 117 -37.41 -14.87 23.40
C LEU A 117 -38.30 -15.07 24.63
N PRO A 118 -38.67 -14.03 25.41
CA PRO A 118 -39.66 -14.18 26.49
C PRO A 118 -41.03 -14.64 25.99
N ALA A 119 -41.53 -14.08 24.88
CA ALA A 119 -42.81 -14.46 24.32
C ALA A 119 -42.81 -15.92 23.79
N GLU A 120 -41.71 -16.36 23.19
CA GLU A 120 -41.52 -17.75 22.77
C GLU A 120 -41.49 -18.70 23.95
N LYS A 121 -40.75 -18.34 25.02
CA LYS A 121 -40.75 -19.12 26.27
C LYS A 121 -42.15 -19.31 26.82
N GLU A 122 -42.95 -18.24 26.91
CA GLU A 122 -44.33 -18.35 27.39
C GLU A 122 -45.21 -19.25 26.50
N LYS A 123 -45.02 -19.19 25.17
CA LYS A 123 -45.73 -20.07 24.23
C LYS A 123 -45.34 -21.54 24.45
N LEU A 124 -44.05 -21.83 24.63
CA LEU A 124 -43.55 -23.17 24.90
C LEU A 124 -44.04 -23.70 26.25
N GLU A 125 -44.10 -22.87 27.29
CA GLU A 125 -44.67 -23.25 28.58
C GLU A 125 -46.16 -23.60 28.46
N LYS A 126 -46.93 -22.83 27.68
CA LYS A 126 -48.34 -23.13 27.39
C LYS A 126 -48.49 -24.46 26.63
N GLN A 127 -47.60 -24.74 25.68
CA GLN A 127 -47.59 -26.02 24.95
C GLN A 127 -47.21 -27.19 25.86
N MET A 128 -46.21 -27.02 26.74
CA MET A 128 -45.77 -28.04 27.68
C MET A 128 -46.88 -28.46 28.66
N LYS A 129 -47.70 -27.49 29.10
CA LYS A 129 -48.88 -27.74 29.95
C LYS A 129 -49.96 -28.55 29.23
N LYS A 130 -50.13 -28.34 27.92
CA LYS A 130 -51.13 -29.03 27.08
C LYS A 130 -50.66 -30.41 26.61
N ALA A 131 -49.36 -30.60 26.44
CA ALA A 131 -48.81 -31.85 25.97
C ALA A 131 -49.13 -32.98 26.96
N ARG A 132 -49.41 -34.18 26.44
CA ARG A 132 -49.61 -35.40 27.24
C ARG A 132 -48.43 -36.36 27.11
N ASN A 133 -47.82 -36.42 25.93
CA ASN A 133 -46.68 -37.28 25.63
C ASN A 133 -45.43 -36.84 26.40
N PRO A 134 -44.71 -37.77 27.05
CA PRO A 134 -43.55 -37.45 27.86
C PRO A 134 -42.34 -37.01 27.02
N GLU A 135 -42.14 -37.58 25.84
CA GLU A 135 -41.04 -37.23 24.93
C GLU A 135 -41.16 -35.77 24.46
N VAL A 136 -42.32 -35.39 23.93
CA VAL A 136 -42.61 -34.01 23.51
C VAL A 136 -42.47 -33.02 24.68
N LYS A 137 -42.85 -33.41 25.90
CA LYS A 137 -42.61 -32.57 27.09
C LYS A 137 -41.13 -32.34 27.37
N ASN A 138 -40.30 -33.35 27.16
CA ASN A 138 -38.86 -33.23 27.37
C ASN A 138 -38.22 -32.31 26.32
N GLU A 139 -38.58 -32.46 25.05
CA GLU A 139 -38.14 -31.56 23.97
C GLU A 139 -38.51 -30.10 24.26
N LEU A 140 -39.76 -29.85 24.66
CA LEU A 140 -40.23 -28.50 25.03
C LEU A 140 -39.46 -27.94 26.23
N LYS A 141 -39.14 -28.76 27.24
CA LYS A 141 -38.30 -28.35 28.37
C LYS A 141 -36.89 -28.01 27.91
N ASP A 142 -36.31 -28.80 27.02
CA ASP A 142 -34.96 -28.56 26.50
C ASP A 142 -34.90 -27.24 25.73
N HIS A 143 -35.93 -26.94 24.93
CA HIS A 143 -36.04 -25.66 24.25
C HIS A 143 -36.15 -24.47 25.22
N ILE A 144 -37.00 -24.59 26.26
CA ILE A 144 -37.09 -23.56 27.32
C ILE A 144 -35.74 -23.37 28.00
N ASN A 145 -35.02 -24.45 28.30
CA ASN A 145 -33.70 -24.41 28.91
C ASN A 145 -32.67 -23.73 28.01
N GLN A 146 -32.73 -23.91 26.70
CA GLN A 146 -31.87 -23.22 25.74
C GLN A 146 -32.12 -21.71 25.76
N ILE A 147 -33.38 -21.28 25.68
CA ILE A 147 -33.77 -19.87 25.77
C ILE A 147 -33.28 -19.25 27.09
N ASP A 148 -33.48 -19.96 28.22
CA ASP A 148 -33.03 -19.48 29.52
C ASP A 148 -31.50 -19.35 29.62
N LYS A 149 -30.75 -20.28 29.02
CA LYS A 149 -29.28 -20.19 28.95
C LYS A 149 -28.86 -18.97 28.15
N GLU A 150 -29.52 -18.71 27.02
CA GLU A 150 -29.23 -17.58 26.16
C GLU A 150 -29.50 -16.24 26.86
N LEU A 151 -30.66 -16.08 27.50
CA LEU A 151 -31.00 -14.88 28.28
C LEU A 151 -30.02 -14.66 29.45
N LYS A 152 -29.64 -15.72 30.16
CA LYS A 152 -28.64 -15.65 31.24
C LYS A 152 -27.26 -15.26 30.72
N PHE A 153 -26.86 -15.74 29.55
CA PHE A 153 -25.59 -15.38 28.96
C PHE A 153 -25.55 -13.92 28.51
N ALA A 154 -26.63 -13.44 27.89
CA ALA A 154 -26.77 -12.04 27.48
C ALA A 154 -26.69 -11.08 28.68
N THR A 155 -27.42 -11.38 29.75
CA THR A 155 -27.42 -10.57 30.99
C THR A 155 -26.05 -10.57 31.67
N LYS A 156 -25.39 -11.74 31.82
CA LYS A 156 -24.01 -11.82 32.35
C LYS A 156 -23.05 -10.93 31.59
N LYS A 157 -23.03 -11.01 30.25
CA LYS A 157 -22.17 -10.15 29.43
C LYS A 157 -22.43 -8.66 29.62
N ASN A 158 -23.68 -8.27 29.86
CA ASN A 158 -24.00 -6.86 30.11
C ASN A 158 -23.50 -6.44 31.50
N THR A 159 -23.70 -7.27 32.53
CA THR A 159 -23.16 -6.99 33.88
C THR A 159 -21.64 -6.87 33.91
N GLU A 160 -20.93 -7.74 33.18
CA GLU A 160 -19.47 -7.67 33.05
C GLU A 160 -19.03 -6.34 32.42
N LYS A 161 -19.70 -5.92 31.33
CA LYS A 161 -19.44 -4.63 30.69
C LYS A 161 -19.68 -3.46 31.64
N ASP A 162 -20.79 -3.47 32.38
CA ASP A 162 -21.12 -2.40 33.32
C ASP A 162 -20.09 -2.29 34.45
N ILE A 163 -19.62 -3.44 34.96
CA ILE A 163 -18.54 -3.48 35.96
C ILE A 163 -17.26 -2.87 35.40
N LEU A 164 -16.87 -3.23 34.17
CA LEU A 164 -15.69 -2.66 33.51
C LEU A 164 -15.82 -1.15 33.28
N VAL A 165 -16.99 -0.67 32.86
CA VAL A 165 -17.25 0.76 32.66
C VAL A 165 -17.18 1.51 33.99
N LYS A 166 -17.82 0.99 35.05
CA LYS A 166 -17.76 1.57 36.40
C LYS A 166 -16.33 1.63 36.92
N HIS A 167 -15.55 0.55 36.73
CA HIS A 167 -14.13 0.52 37.10
C HIS A 167 -13.34 1.61 36.37
N LYS A 168 -13.45 1.68 35.03
CA LYS A 168 -12.76 2.70 34.24
C LYS A 168 -13.15 4.12 34.65
N LEU A 169 -14.42 4.35 34.97
CA LEU A 169 -14.90 5.65 35.44
C LEU A 169 -14.25 6.03 36.78
N LYS A 170 -14.24 5.09 37.74
CA LYS A 170 -13.61 5.29 39.06
C LYS A 170 -12.12 5.60 38.96
N GLU A 171 -11.39 4.87 38.13
CA GLU A 171 -9.95 5.10 37.91
C GLU A 171 -9.69 6.45 37.23
N ARG A 172 -10.54 6.84 36.27
CA ARG A 172 -10.47 8.16 35.64
C ARG A 172 -10.69 9.30 36.65
N GLU A 173 -11.61 9.12 37.59
CA GLU A 173 -11.83 10.09 38.67
C GLU A 173 -10.68 10.16 39.67
N ALA A 174 -10.07 9.01 40.01
CA ALA A 174 -8.88 8.96 40.85
C ALA A 174 -7.69 9.67 40.19
N ALA A 175 -7.48 9.44 38.89
CA ALA A 175 -6.44 10.12 38.10
C ALA A 175 -6.66 11.63 38.03
N ARG A 176 -7.91 12.08 37.85
CA ARG A 176 -8.26 13.53 37.90
C ARG A 176 -7.93 14.17 39.25
N LYS A 177 -8.00 13.40 40.35
CA LYS A 177 -7.62 13.83 41.70
C LYS A 177 -6.10 13.73 41.96
N GLY A 178 -5.31 13.34 40.97
CA GLY A 178 -3.85 13.22 41.07
C GLY A 178 -3.34 11.88 41.63
N LYS A 179 -4.21 10.88 41.82
CA LYS A 179 -3.78 9.53 42.22
C LYS A 179 -3.27 8.75 41.00
N GLN A 180 -2.36 7.82 41.21
CA GLN A 180 -1.87 6.94 40.14
C GLN A 180 -3.02 6.02 39.65
N PRO A 181 -3.34 6.01 38.34
CA PRO A 181 -4.39 5.16 37.79
C PRO A 181 -4.00 3.68 37.86
N TYR A 182 -4.95 2.82 38.25
CA TYR A 182 -4.77 1.37 38.26
C TYR A 182 -5.44 0.72 37.04
N TYR A 183 -4.71 -0.11 36.31
CA TYR A 183 -5.20 -0.82 35.13
C TYR A 183 -5.27 -2.32 35.45
N LEU A 184 -6.43 -2.94 35.18
CA LEU A 184 -6.56 -4.39 35.28
C LEU A 184 -5.71 -5.05 34.21
N GLU A 185 -4.90 -6.02 34.62
CA GLU A 185 -4.16 -6.87 33.69
C GLU A 185 -5.13 -7.71 32.86
N LYS A 186 -4.85 -7.83 31.56
CA LYS A 186 -5.59 -8.75 30.70
C LYS A 186 -5.10 -10.16 31.01
N LEU A 187 -6.00 -11.01 31.50
CA LEU A 187 -5.82 -12.46 31.50
C LEU A 187 -5.99 -13.01 30.08
#